data_AF-A0A8T5MR19-F1
#
_entry.id   AF-A0A8T5MR19-F1
#
_cell.length_a   1.000
_cell.length_b   1.000
_cell.length_c   1.000
_cell.angle_alpha   90.00
_cell.angle_beta   90.00
_cell.angle_gamma   90.00
#
_symmetry.space_group_name_H-M   'P 1'
#
loop_
_entity.id
_entity.type
_entity.pdbx_description
1 polymer ?
#
loop_
_entity_poly.entity_id
_entity_poly.type
_entity_poly.pdbx_seq_one_letter_code
_entity_poly.pdbx_strand_id
1 'polypeptide(L)'
;MQKKRQPHRTTAESRELLKSIIRFMKLNQQLSIQELVGLYTEVSPEEAVPVSIFSTSLSPSESLCKYLKENRSLSFHEIAVILNRDDRSVWTSYARALRKSSNAIVPKEEDILVPLPVFQDRSMSILEHVVNYLKTNYNLSNSKIARAINKNPSSIATVANRASAKGFGQGGKAR
;
A
#
# COMPACT_ATOMS: atom_id res chain seq x y z
N MET A 1 -3.79 -30.45 -25.03
CA MET A 1 -2.91 -29.40 -25.59
C MET A 1 -2.73 -28.32 -24.53
N GLN A 2 -1.56 -28.23 -23.88
CA GLN A 2 -1.23 -27.15 -22.94
C GLN A 2 -0.09 -26.32 -23.55
N LYS A 3 -0.35 -25.03 -23.80
CA LYS A 3 0.68 -24.07 -24.24
C LYS A 3 1.60 -23.78 -23.05
N LYS A 4 2.83 -24.32 -23.06
CA LYS A 4 3.90 -23.94 -22.15
C LYS A 4 4.27 -22.47 -22.40
N ARG A 5 4.16 -21.62 -21.38
CA ARG A 5 4.68 -20.25 -21.39
C ARG A 5 6.20 -20.31 -21.48
N GLN A 6 6.78 -19.70 -22.52
CA GLN A 6 8.23 -19.56 -22.72
C GLN A 6 8.77 -18.41 -21.82
N PRO A 7 9.97 -18.53 -21.23
CA PRO A 7 10.59 -17.44 -20.49
C PRO A 7 11.18 -16.38 -21.45
N HIS A 8 10.81 -15.11 -21.28
CA HIS A 8 11.35 -13.99 -22.06
C HIS A 8 12.86 -13.82 -21.77
N ARG A 9 13.71 -14.09 -22.77
CA ARG A 9 15.14 -13.75 -22.73
C ARG A 9 15.31 -12.24 -22.90
N THR A 10 15.92 -11.57 -21.92
CA THR A 10 16.37 -10.18 -22.07
C THR A 10 17.69 -10.14 -22.84
N THR A 11 17.75 -9.43 -23.95
CA THR A 11 18.94 -9.21 -24.79
C THR A 11 19.96 -8.30 -24.08
N ALA A 12 21.26 -8.55 -24.30
CA ALA A 12 22.36 -7.81 -23.67
C ALA A 12 22.28 -6.29 -23.96
N GLU A 13 21.83 -5.92 -25.16
CA GLU A 13 21.61 -4.55 -25.60
C GLU A 13 20.57 -3.82 -24.76
N SER A 14 19.46 -4.49 -24.42
CA SER A 14 18.40 -3.93 -23.58
C SER A 14 18.89 -3.64 -22.16
N ARG A 15 19.79 -4.47 -21.63
CA ARG A 15 20.42 -4.23 -20.32
C ARG A 15 21.34 -3.02 -20.36
N GLU A 16 22.09 -2.84 -21.44
CA GLU A 16 23.04 -1.73 -21.54
C GLU A 16 22.33 -0.40 -21.80
N LEU A 17 21.25 -0.42 -22.58
CA LEU A 17 20.34 0.72 -22.71
C LEU A 17 19.74 1.13 -21.35
N LEU A 18 19.23 0.16 -20.59
CA LEU A 18 18.66 0.41 -19.27
C LEU A 18 19.70 1.03 -18.30
N LYS A 19 20.93 0.49 -18.28
CA LYS A 19 22.03 1.07 -17.47
C LYS A 19 22.39 2.49 -17.90
N SER A 20 22.27 2.80 -19.18
CA SER A 20 22.58 4.13 -19.72
C SER A 20 21.53 5.15 -19.29
N ILE A 21 20.25 4.76 -19.37
CA ILE A 21 19.11 5.57 -18.89
C ILE A 21 19.20 5.80 -17.38
N ILE A 22 19.45 4.74 -16.59
CA ILE A 22 19.59 4.86 -15.12
C ILE A 22 20.74 5.80 -14.75
N ARG A 23 21.89 5.71 -15.46
CA ARG A 23 23.03 6.62 -15.24
C ARG A 23 22.66 8.07 -15.57
N PHE A 24 21.99 8.29 -16.70
CA PHE A 24 21.53 9.62 -17.10
C PHE A 24 20.54 10.22 -16.08
N MET A 25 19.61 9.42 -15.58
CA MET A 25 18.64 9.86 -14.57
C MET A 25 19.31 10.19 -13.23
N LYS A 26 20.29 9.39 -12.79
CA LYS A 26 21.07 9.65 -11.56
C LYS A 26 21.91 10.92 -11.62
N LEU A 27 22.39 11.31 -12.80
CA LEU A 27 23.25 12.49 -12.96
C LEU A 27 22.45 13.79 -13.01
N ASN A 28 21.22 13.75 -13.55
CA ASN A 28 20.41 14.95 -13.79
C ASN A 28 19.27 15.15 -12.79
N GLN A 29 18.90 14.13 -12.01
CA GLN A 29 17.92 14.21 -10.92
C GLN A 29 18.29 13.28 -9.75
N GLN A 30 17.83 13.61 -8.54
CA GLN A 30 17.97 12.76 -7.33
C GLN A 30 16.95 11.61 -7.33
N LEU A 31 16.78 10.90 -8.45
CA LEU A 31 15.86 9.77 -8.49
C LEU A 31 16.44 8.59 -7.71
N SER A 32 15.71 8.19 -6.69
CA SER A 32 15.94 7.00 -5.89
C SER A 32 15.60 5.73 -6.66
N ILE A 33 16.17 4.60 -6.24
CA ILE A 33 15.82 3.28 -6.80
C ILE A 33 14.32 3.01 -6.66
N GLN A 34 13.69 3.54 -5.61
CA GLN A 34 12.29 3.38 -5.30
C GLN A 34 11.38 4.07 -6.32
N GLU A 35 11.74 5.28 -6.77
CA GLU A 35 10.99 5.99 -7.82
C GLU A 35 11.12 5.27 -9.17
N LEU A 36 12.29 4.70 -9.45
CA LEU A 36 12.54 3.93 -10.67
C LEU A 36 11.79 2.60 -10.69
N VAL A 37 11.70 1.94 -9.53
CA VAL A 37 10.82 0.78 -9.33
C VAL A 37 9.36 1.22 -9.50
N GLY A 38 8.96 2.37 -8.95
CA GLY A 38 7.62 2.94 -9.10
C GLY A 38 7.19 3.15 -10.56
N LEU A 39 8.11 3.55 -11.44
CA LEU A 39 7.85 3.71 -12.88
C LEU A 39 7.64 2.39 -13.62
N TYR A 40 8.20 1.29 -13.11
CA TYR A 40 8.10 -0.03 -13.72
C TYR A 40 7.02 -0.91 -13.08
N THR A 41 6.76 -0.70 -11.79
CA THR A 41 5.58 -1.26 -11.13
C THR A 41 4.39 -0.46 -11.58
N GLU A 42 3.82 -0.83 -12.74
CA GLU A 42 2.42 -0.58 -13.02
C GLU A 42 1.61 -1.31 -11.95
N VAL A 43 1.51 -0.73 -10.75
CA VAL A 43 0.54 -1.19 -9.77
C VAL A 43 -0.80 -0.85 -10.41
N SER A 44 -1.44 -1.85 -11.00
CA SER A 44 -2.73 -1.64 -11.63
C SER A 44 -3.67 -1.05 -10.56
N PRO A 45 -4.48 -0.03 -10.89
CA PRO A 45 -5.40 0.58 -9.93
C PRO A 45 -6.31 -0.44 -9.21
N GLU A 46 -6.52 -1.60 -9.81
CA GLU A 46 -7.25 -2.74 -9.27
C GLU A 46 -6.52 -3.42 -8.10
N GLU A 47 -5.18 -3.39 -8.07
CA GLU A 47 -4.34 -3.97 -7.03
C GLU A 47 -3.87 -2.96 -5.97
N ALA A 48 -4.40 -1.73 -5.99
CA ALA A 48 -4.08 -0.70 -5.02
C ALA A 48 -5.32 -0.03 -4.41
N VAL A 49 -5.07 0.69 -3.32
CA VAL A 49 -6.07 1.53 -2.65
C VAL A 49 -5.60 2.98 -2.57
N PRO A 50 -6.48 3.96 -2.85
CA PRO A 50 -6.17 5.38 -2.63
C PRO A 50 -5.95 5.69 -1.15
N VAL A 51 -4.97 6.52 -0.80
CA VAL A 51 -4.66 6.85 0.60
C VAL A 51 -5.79 7.59 1.31
N SER A 52 -6.59 8.35 0.55
CA SER A 52 -7.74 9.10 1.06
C SER A 52 -8.82 8.21 1.68
N ILE A 53 -8.86 6.91 1.39
CA ILE A 53 -9.81 6.01 2.09
C ILE A 53 -9.56 5.98 3.61
N PHE A 54 -8.34 6.32 4.04
CA PHE A 54 -7.93 6.38 5.44
C PHE A 54 -8.18 7.74 6.09
N SER A 55 -8.70 8.73 5.35
CA SER A 55 -9.00 10.07 5.88
C SER A 55 -10.38 10.19 6.56
N THR A 56 -11.10 9.07 6.67
CA THR A 56 -12.42 9.03 7.29
C THR A 56 -12.33 8.95 8.83
N SER A 57 -13.49 8.98 9.50
CA SER A 57 -13.62 8.70 10.93
C SER A 57 -13.50 7.21 11.28
N LEU A 58 -13.50 6.33 10.28
CA LEU A 58 -13.35 4.90 10.47
C LEU A 58 -11.92 4.57 10.89
N SER A 59 -11.75 3.45 11.59
CA SER A 59 -10.42 2.90 11.79
C SER A 59 -9.84 2.42 10.44
N PRO A 60 -8.51 2.38 10.30
CA PRO A 60 -7.85 1.97 9.06
C PRO A 60 -8.33 0.62 8.50
N SER A 61 -8.54 -0.38 9.36
CA SER A 61 -9.07 -1.69 8.93
C SER A 61 -10.54 -1.62 8.50
N GLU A 62 -11.37 -0.83 9.20
CA GLU A 62 -12.76 -0.59 8.83
C GLU A 62 -12.85 0.12 7.46
N SER A 63 -12.05 1.17 7.25
CA SER A 63 -11.93 1.88 5.97
C SER A 63 -11.53 0.96 4.83
N LEU A 64 -10.46 0.17 5.02
CA LEU A 64 -9.94 -0.73 3.99
C LEU A 64 -11.00 -1.78 3.60
N CYS A 65 -11.61 -2.44 4.59
CA CYS A 65 -12.62 -3.47 4.32
C CYS A 65 -13.88 -2.86 3.64
N LYS A 66 -14.32 -1.67 4.06
CA LYS A 66 -15.47 -0.99 3.47
C LYS A 66 -15.20 -0.60 2.02
N TYR A 67 -14.05 0.01 1.73
CA TYR A 67 -13.67 0.36 0.36
C TYR A 67 -13.61 -0.87 -0.56
N LEU A 68 -12.94 -1.94 -0.11
CA LEU A 68 -12.84 -3.16 -0.91
C LEU A 68 -14.20 -3.84 -1.14
N LYS A 69 -15.10 -3.75 -0.15
CA LYS A 69 -16.44 -4.33 -0.28
C LYS A 69 -17.35 -3.51 -1.19
N GLU A 70 -17.37 -2.19 -1.04
CA GLU A 70 -18.36 -1.32 -1.68
C GLU A 70 -17.87 -0.76 -3.01
N ASN A 71 -16.61 -0.31 -3.07
CA ASN A 71 -16.04 0.33 -4.27
C ASN A 71 -15.37 -0.68 -5.22
N ARG A 72 -14.92 -1.83 -4.71
CA ARG A 72 -14.32 -2.91 -5.52
C ARG A 72 -15.22 -4.15 -5.63
N SER A 73 -16.39 -4.12 -5.00
CA SER A 73 -17.41 -5.18 -5.06
C SER A 73 -16.92 -6.59 -4.68
N LEU A 74 -15.85 -6.70 -3.88
CA LEU A 74 -15.27 -7.99 -3.49
C LEU A 74 -16.13 -8.70 -2.45
N SER A 75 -16.12 -10.03 -2.46
CA SER A 75 -16.64 -10.85 -1.37
C SER A 75 -15.77 -10.75 -0.12
N PHE A 76 -16.32 -11.07 1.05
CA PHE A 76 -15.52 -11.11 2.28
C PHE A 76 -14.37 -12.11 2.19
N HIS A 77 -14.58 -13.20 1.44
CA HIS A 77 -13.56 -14.22 1.21
C HIS A 77 -12.41 -13.72 0.36
N GLU A 78 -12.71 -13.04 -0.75
CA GLU A 78 -11.66 -12.44 -1.58
C GLU A 78 -10.85 -11.41 -0.80
N ILE A 79 -11.51 -10.57 0.00
CA ILE A 79 -10.83 -9.58 0.86
C ILE A 79 -9.96 -10.29 1.90
N ALA A 80 -10.47 -11.36 2.53
CA ALA A 80 -9.73 -12.16 3.50
C ALA A 80 -8.45 -12.76 2.88
N VAL A 81 -8.54 -13.32 1.69
CA VAL A 81 -7.40 -13.85 0.92
C VAL A 81 -6.41 -12.74 0.57
N ILE A 82 -6.87 -11.62 0.00
CA ILE A 82 -6.02 -10.49 -0.42
C ILE A 82 -5.24 -9.90 0.76
N LEU A 83 -5.88 -9.79 1.93
CA LEU A 83 -5.29 -9.17 3.13
C LEU A 83 -4.59 -10.18 4.04
N ASN A 84 -4.61 -11.48 3.73
CA ASN A 84 -4.16 -12.56 4.61
C ASN A 84 -4.79 -12.42 6.03
N ARG A 85 -6.12 -12.33 6.06
CA ARG A 85 -6.94 -12.22 7.29
C ARG A 85 -8.03 -13.29 7.25
N ASP A 86 -8.65 -13.56 8.40
CA ASP A 86 -9.81 -14.45 8.44
C ASP A 86 -11.08 -13.71 8.01
N ASP A 87 -12.03 -14.44 7.41
CA ASP A 87 -13.28 -13.88 6.90
C ASP A 87 -14.10 -13.19 8.01
N ARG A 88 -14.04 -13.70 9.25
CA ARG A 88 -14.77 -13.14 10.40
C ARG A 88 -14.23 -11.77 10.79
N SER A 89 -12.91 -11.58 10.76
CA SER A 89 -12.26 -10.30 11.00
C SER A 89 -12.64 -9.28 9.93
N VAL A 90 -12.63 -9.68 8.66
CA VAL A 90 -13.05 -8.80 7.55
C VAL A 90 -14.51 -8.38 7.72
N TRP A 91 -15.41 -9.34 7.93
CA TRP A 91 -16.82 -9.06 8.16
C TRP A 91 -17.03 -8.15 9.38
N THR A 92 -16.32 -8.39 10.49
CA THR A 92 -16.43 -7.58 11.71
C THR A 92 -16.00 -6.14 11.47
N SER A 93 -14.89 -5.94 10.76
CA SER A 93 -14.42 -4.61 10.35
C SER A 93 -15.44 -3.91 9.45
N TYR A 94 -15.98 -4.60 8.45
CA TYR A 94 -17.02 -4.04 7.59
C TYR A 94 -18.31 -3.69 8.36
N ALA A 95 -18.79 -4.59 9.22
CA ALA A 95 -20.00 -4.36 10.01
C ALA A 95 -19.83 -3.18 10.99
N ARG A 96 -18.66 -3.01 11.60
CA ARG A 96 -18.34 -1.83 12.40
C ARG A 96 -18.28 -0.55 11.57
N ALA A 97 -17.74 -0.63 10.35
CA ALA A 97 -17.70 0.48 9.42
C ALA A 97 -19.11 0.97 9.08
N LEU A 98 -20.02 0.06 8.74
CA LEU A 98 -21.42 0.37 8.44
C LEU A 98 -22.15 1.05 9.61
N ARG A 99 -21.90 0.61 10.85
CA ARG A 99 -22.51 1.25 12.04
C ARG A 99 -22.04 2.69 12.25
N LYS A 100 -20.80 3.01 11.85
CA LYS A 100 -20.20 4.34 12.00
C LYS A 100 -20.50 5.25 10.81
N SER A 101 -20.60 4.67 9.62
CA SER A 101 -20.84 5.39 8.36
C SER A 101 -21.56 4.47 7.37
N SER A 102 -22.81 4.80 7.06
CA SER A 102 -23.60 4.15 6.01
C SER A 102 -23.09 4.48 4.61
N ASN A 103 -22.69 5.74 4.40
CA ASN A 103 -22.24 6.22 3.09
C ASN A 103 -20.98 5.51 2.60
N ALA A 104 -20.92 5.25 1.30
CA ALA A 104 -19.73 4.71 0.65
C ALA A 104 -18.56 5.70 0.75
N ILE A 105 -17.33 5.17 0.76
CA ILE A 105 -16.12 5.99 0.74
C ILE A 105 -15.95 6.54 -0.68
N VAL A 106 -15.75 7.86 -0.78
CA VAL A 106 -15.43 8.54 -2.04
C VAL A 106 -13.94 8.87 -2.03
N PRO A 107 -13.10 8.15 -2.79
CA PRO A 107 -11.69 8.49 -2.92
C PRO A 107 -11.49 9.80 -3.67
N LYS A 108 -10.34 10.43 -3.47
CA LYS A 108 -9.90 11.56 -4.30
C LYS A 108 -9.45 11.06 -5.68
N GLU A 109 -9.72 11.85 -6.72
CA GLU A 109 -9.38 11.50 -8.12
C GLU A 109 -7.86 11.39 -8.34
N GLU A 110 -7.09 12.36 -7.85
CA GLU A 110 -5.63 12.36 -7.87
C GLU A 110 -5.08 11.99 -6.48
N ASP A 111 -4.91 10.70 -6.24
CA ASP A 111 -4.48 10.21 -4.94
C ASP A 111 -3.24 9.32 -5.01
N ILE A 112 -2.54 9.25 -3.89
CA ILE A 112 -1.43 8.31 -3.72
C ILE A 112 -2.02 6.91 -3.58
N LEU A 113 -1.54 5.99 -4.43
CA LEU A 113 -1.96 4.61 -4.41
C LEU A 113 -1.03 3.78 -3.51
N VAL A 114 -1.64 3.01 -2.60
CA VAL A 114 -0.96 2.04 -1.74
C VAL A 114 -1.27 0.63 -2.25
N PRO A 115 -0.27 -0.17 -2.65
CA PRO A 115 -0.49 -1.52 -3.18
C PRO A 115 -1.12 -2.43 -2.12
N LEU A 116 -2.16 -3.19 -2.47
CA LEU A 116 -2.82 -4.13 -1.57
C LEU A 116 -1.87 -5.19 -0.95
N PRO A 117 -0.85 -5.71 -1.67
CA PRO A 117 0.07 -6.69 -1.10
C PRO A 117 0.79 -6.22 0.17
N VAL A 118 0.96 -4.91 0.39
CA VAL A 118 1.62 -4.41 1.61
C VAL A 118 0.85 -4.80 2.88
N PHE A 119 -0.48 -4.96 2.79
CA PHE A 119 -1.33 -5.27 3.94
C PHE A 119 -1.37 -6.75 4.33
N GLN A 120 -0.77 -7.64 3.51
CA GLN A 120 -0.72 -9.08 3.80
C GLN A 120 0.14 -9.41 5.01
N ASP A 121 1.20 -8.63 5.24
CA ASP A 121 2.02 -8.78 6.43
C ASP A 121 1.22 -8.42 7.68
N ARG A 122 1.13 -9.38 8.62
CA ARG A 122 0.37 -9.25 9.87
C ARG A 122 1.19 -8.64 11.01
N SER A 123 2.49 -8.41 10.82
CA SER A 123 3.39 -7.84 11.83
C SER A 123 3.05 -6.38 12.16
N MET A 124 2.50 -5.67 11.18
CA MET A 124 2.09 -4.28 11.26
C MET A 124 0.56 -4.13 11.13
N SER A 125 0.04 -3.12 11.79
CA SER A 125 -1.33 -2.63 11.60
C SER A 125 -1.47 -1.98 10.22
N ILE A 126 -2.71 -1.86 9.74
CA ILE A 126 -2.99 -1.21 8.44
C ILE A 126 -2.44 0.23 8.41
N LEU A 127 -2.52 0.98 9.52
CA LEU A 127 -1.98 2.35 9.57
C LEU A 127 -0.45 2.38 9.54
N GLU A 128 0.20 1.44 10.22
CA GLU A 128 1.66 1.30 10.17
C GLU A 128 2.12 1.01 8.74
N HIS A 129 1.43 0.14 8.01
CA HIS A 129 1.68 -0.12 6.59
C HIS A 129 1.53 1.13 5.72
N VAL A 130 0.42 1.86 5.85
CA VAL A 130 0.19 3.10 5.10
C VAL A 130 1.28 4.12 5.38
N VAL A 131 1.56 4.40 6.66
CA VAL A 131 2.56 5.39 7.06
C VAL A 131 3.95 4.97 6.61
N ASN A 132 4.33 3.69 6.77
CA ASN A 132 5.62 3.18 6.34
C ASN A 132 5.79 3.35 4.82
N TYR A 133 4.82 2.90 4.04
CA TYR A 133 4.85 3.00 2.57
C TYR A 133 4.97 4.46 2.09
N LEU A 134 4.19 5.38 2.67
CA LEU A 134 4.28 6.81 2.33
C LEU A 134 5.64 7.43 2.70
N LYS A 135 6.28 6.97 3.77
CA LYS A 135 7.61 7.44 4.14
C LYS A 135 8.70 6.83 3.27
N THR A 136 8.64 5.54 2.97
CA THR A 136 9.70 4.83 2.25
C THR A 136 9.65 5.05 0.74
N ASN A 137 8.46 5.19 0.16
CA ASN A 137 8.27 5.24 -1.29
C ASN A 137 8.03 6.67 -1.80
N TYR A 138 7.47 7.55 -0.97
CA TYR A 138 7.16 8.95 -1.37
C TYR A 138 7.93 9.99 -0.54
N ASN A 139 8.78 9.54 0.40
CA ASN A 139 9.59 10.40 1.27
C ASN A 139 8.78 11.52 1.96
N LEU A 140 7.52 11.23 2.32
CA LEU A 140 6.63 12.24 2.91
C LEU A 140 6.98 12.52 4.38
N SER A 141 6.91 13.79 4.75
CA SER A 141 7.02 14.19 6.16
C SER A 141 5.78 13.78 6.94
N ASN A 142 5.93 13.58 8.26
CA ASN A 142 4.81 13.21 9.14
C ASN A 142 3.64 14.19 9.01
N SER A 143 3.91 15.49 8.83
CA SER A 143 2.88 16.52 8.64
C SER A 143 2.12 16.38 7.31
N LYS A 144 2.82 16.03 6.22
CA LYS A 144 2.17 15.78 4.92
C LYS A 144 1.28 14.52 4.99
N ILE A 145 1.79 13.45 5.61
CA ILE A 145 1.03 12.21 5.82
C ILE A 145 -0.22 12.50 6.67
N ALA A 146 -0.06 13.20 7.79
CA ALA A 146 -1.14 13.59 8.68
C ALA A 146 -2.27 14.33 7.95
N ARG A 147 -1.91 15.26 7.04
CA ARG A 147 -2.88 15.97 6.19
C ARG A 147 -3.55 15.04 5.18
N ALA A 148 -2.80 14.13 4.55
CA ALA A 148 -3.34 13.20 3.56
C ALA A 148 -4.39 12.25 4.15
N ILE A 149 -4.15 11.73 5.35
CA ILE A 149 -5.06 10.78 6.03
C ILE A 149 -5.89 11.40 7.16
N ASN A 150 -5.95 12.73 7.24
CA ASN A 150 -6.72 13.48 8.24
C ASN A 150 -6.54 12.96 9.69
N LYS A 151 -5.27 12.88 10.13
CA LYS A 151 -4.88 12.48 11.50
C LYS A 151 -3.92 13.50 12.11
N ASN A 152 -3.72 13.42 13.43
CA ASN A 152 -2.78 14.28 14.14
C ASN A 152 -1.31 13.91 13.79
N PRO A 153 -0.45 14.87 13.42
CA PRO A 153 0.99 14.64 13.18
C PRO A 153 1.73 13.87 14.28
N SER A 154 1.40 14.09 15.56
CA SER A 154 2.02 13.36 16.68
C SER A 154 1.64 11.88 16.71
N SER A 155 0.41 11.56 16.30
CA SER A 155 -0.04 10.18 16.12
C SER A 155 0.74 9.52 14.97
N ILE A 156 0.93 10.23 13.85
CA ILE A 156 1.73 9.73 12.72
C ILE A 156 3.17 9.48 13.12
N ALA A 157 3.79 10.38 13.89
CA ALA A 157 5.15 10.18 14.38
C ALA A 157 5.26 8.90 15.23
N THR A 158 4.30 8.68 16.14
CA THR A 158 4.26 7.47 16.97
C THR A 158 4.10 6.21 16.12
N VAL A 159 3.20 6.23 15.13
CA VAL A 159 2.99 5.11 14.20
C VAL A 159 4.24 4.84 13.37
N ALA A 160 4.88 5.88 12.84
CA ALA A 160 6.11 5.75 12.05
C ALA A 160 7.23 5.11 12.87
N ASN A 161 7.41 5.51 14.14
CA ASN A 161 8.41 4.93 15.02
C ASN A 161 8.14 3.44 15.30
N ARG A 162 6.88 3.06 15.53
CA ARG A 162 6.49 1.66 15.70
C ARG A 162 6.71 0.84 14.43
N ALA A 163 6.35 1.40 13.28
CA ALA A 163 6.55 0.76 11.98
C ALA A 163 8.03 0.53 11.70
N SER A 164 8.90 1.53 11.93
CA SER A 164 10.35 1.39 11.81
C SER A 164 10.90 0.31 12.75
N ALA A 165 10.48 0.31 14.03
CA ALA A 165 10.92 -0.71 14.99
C ALA A 165 10.58 -2.15 14.55
N LYS A 166 9.46 -2.33 13.84
CA LYS A 166 9.03 -3.63 13.29
C LYS A 166 9.70 -3.95 11.95
N GLY A 167 9.92 -2.95 11.10
CA GLY A 167 10.55 -3.09 9.79
C GLY A 167 12.04 -3.43 9.83
N PHE A 168 12.77 -2.95 10.84
CA PHE A 168 14.18 -3.35 11.07
C PHE A 168 14.34 -4.75 11.70
N GLY A 169 13.23 -5.40 12.09
CA GLY A 169 13.22 -6.67 12.82
C GLY A 169 13.16 -7.95 11.97
N GLN A 170 13.21 -7.88 10.63
CA GLN A 170 13.21 -9.06 9.74
C GLN A 170 14.55 -9.83 9.72
N GLY A 171 15.10 -10.06 10.91
CA GLY A 171 16.16 -11.03 11.21
C GLY A 171 15.99 -11.70 12.58
N GLY A 172 14.85 -11.56 13.26
CA GLY A 172 14.71 -11.99 14.65
C GLY A 172 13.34 -12.52 15.03
N LYS A 173 13.20 -13.84 14.96
CA LYS A 173 12.26 -14.72 15.69
C LYS A 173 10.79 -14.67 15.24
N ALA A 174 10.44 -15.71 14.47
CA ALA A 174 9.14 -16.33 14.54
C ALA A 174 8.83 -16.76 15.98
N ARG A 175 7.60 -16.49 16.42
CA ARG A 175 6.94 -17.17 17.54
C ARG A 175 5.73 -17.89 16.97
#